data_AF-A0A6A5A8L1-F1
#
_entry.id   AF-A0A6A5A8L1-F1
#
_cell.length_a   1.000
_cell.length_b   1.000
_cell.length_c   1.000
_cell.angle_alpha   90.00
_cell.angle_beta   90.00
_cell.angle_gamma   90.00
#
_symmetry.space_group_name_H-M   'P 1'
#
loop_
_entity.id
_entity.type
_entity.pdbx_description
1 polymer ?
#
loop_
_entity_poly.entity_id
_entity_poly.type
_entity_poly.pdbx_seq_one_letter_code
_entity_poly.pdbx_strand_id
1 'polypeptide(L)'
;MQFDIGYFVTSLVGTLLGGVLLDWTGRGAPYKRQYYAVRQLASGFPVALGAMLLSLAALPDRTWFLVWNGLTTLIFGTISPVVMIAMFHSVHPSQQALAVGLNSLSQHVLGDVPAPIIMGYIKDAWAPHCNSVFVDRRAQLRAPSR
;
A
#
# COMPACT_ATOMS: atom_id res chain seq x y z
N MET A 1 -14.06 -12.55 -1.92
CA MET A 1 -14.59 -12.12 -3.23
C MET A 1 -15.18 -10.71 -3.21
N GLN A 2 -16.20 -10.39 -2.40
CA GLN A 2 -16.79 -9.03 -2.41
C GLN A 2 -15.85 -7.94 -1.86
N PHE A 3 -15.00 -8.27 -0.88
CA PHE A 3 -13.96 -7.37 -0.38
C PHE A 3 -12.85 -7.10 -1.41
N ASP A 4 -12.45 -8.12 -2.16
CA ASP A 4 -11.36 -8.03 -3.15
C ASP A 4 -11.75 -7.12 -4.32
N ILE A 5 -13.02 -7.17 -4.74
CA ILE A 5 -13.54 -6.31 -5.81
C ILE A 5 -13.52 -4.84 -5.38
N GLY A 6 -14.00 -4.54 -4.16
CA GLY A 6 -14.00 -3.17 -3.63
C GLY A 6 -12.58 -2.61 -3.52
N TYR A 7 -11.65 -3.43 -3.03
CA TYR A 7 -10.23 -3.09 -2.97
C TYR A 7 -9.68 -2.75 -4.36
N PHE A 8 -9.89 -3.63 -5.33
CA PHE A 8 -9.41 -3.41 -6.70
C PHE A 8 -9.95 -2.12 -7.33
N VAL A 9 -11.26 -1.86 -7.17
CA VAL A 9 -11.90 -0.64 -7.68
C VAL A 9 -11.32 0.61 -7.02
N THR A 10 -11.18 0.62 -5.69
CA THR A 10 -10.60 1.78 -4.98
C THR A 10 -9.15 2.04 -5.39
N SER A 11 -8.33 1.01 -5.59
CA SER A 11 -6.96 1.17 -6.07
C SER A 11 -6.91 1.68 -7.51
N LEU A 12 -7.77 1.19 -8.40
CA LEU A 12 -7.85 1.67 -9.79
C LEU A 12 -8.24 3.16 -9.83
N VAL A 13 -9.28 3.54 -9.10
CA VAL A 13 -9.74 4.93 -8.99
C VAL A 13 -8.65 5.80 -8.37
N GLY A 14 -7.96 5.31 -7.33
CA GLY A 14 -6.82 5.99 -6.71
C GLY A 14 -5.69 6.27 -7.71
N THR A 15 -5.31 5.30 -8.53
CA THR A 15 -4.28 5.48 -9.57
C THR A 15 -4.68 6.55 -10.58
N LEU A 16 -5.93 6.53 -11.06
CA LEU A 16 -6.43 7.54 -11.99
C LEU A 16 -6.46 8.94 -11.35
N LEU A 17 -6.98 9.04 -10.13
CA LEU A 17 -7.04 10.29 -9.38
C LEU A 17 -5.63 10.85 -9.10
N GLY A 18 -4.66 10.00 -8.77
CA GLY A 18 -3.28 10.42 -8.51
C GLY A 18 -2.62 11.05 -9.72
N GLY A 19 -2.81 10.46 -10.91
CA GLY A 19 -2.33 11.01 -12.18
C GLY A 19 -3.00 12.34 -12.52
N VAL A 20 -4.33 12.41 -12.43
CA VAL A 20 -5.10 13.64 -12.71
C VAL A 20 -4.74 14.77 -11.74
N LEU A 21 -4.57 14.46 -10.45
CA LEU A 21 -4.21 15.45 -9.42
C LEU A 21 -2.80 16.00 -9.66
N LEU A 22 -1.85 15.15 -10.04
CA LEU A 22 -0.49 15.57 -10.35
C LEU A 22 -0.44 16.41 -11.64
N ASP A 23 -1.18 16.01 -12.68
CA ASP A 23 -1.28 16.78 -13.91
C ASP A 23 -1.93 18.15 -13.66
N TRP A 24 -2.99 18.20 -12.84
CA TRP A 24 -3.66 19.45 -12.50
C TRP A 24 -2.75 20.39 -11.70
N THR A 25 -2.02 19.88 -10.71
CA THR A 25 -1.06 20.67 -9.92
C THR A 25 0.17 21.11 -10.73
N GLY A 26 0.57 20.33 -11.74
CA GLY A 26 1.71 20.61 -12.61
C GLY A 26 1.40 21.49 -13.84
N ARG A 27 0.12 21.71 -14.20
CA ARG A 27 -0.32 22.41 -15.43
C ARG A 27 0.29 23.80 -15.63
N GLY A 28 0.62 24.52 -14.55
CA GLY A 28 1.18 25.87 -14.62
C GLY A 28 2.71 25.94 -14.65
N ALA A 29 3.43 24.85 -14.37
CA ALA A 29 4.89 24.87 -14.25
C ALA A 29 5.51 23.48 -14.52
N PRO A 30 5.68 23.09 -15.80
CA PRO A 30 6.17 21.75 -16.17
C PRO A 30 7.59 21.47 -15.63
N TYR A 31 8.43 22.50 -15.48
CA TYR A 31 9.77 22.37 -14.90
C TYR A 31 9.78 22.04 -13.39
N LYS A 32 8.68 22.32 -12.68
CA LYS A 32 8.50 21.99 -11.25
C LYS A 32 7.74 20.68 -11.03
N ARG A 33 7.38 19.95 -12.09
CA ARG A 33 6.56 18.73 -12.00
C ARG A 33 7.17 17.69 -11.06
N GLN A 34 8.50 17.52 -11.07
CA GLN A 34 9.21 16.64 -10.14
C GLN A 34 9.07 17.12 -8.68
N TYR A 35 9.15 18.43 -8.43
CA TYR A 35 8.96 19.00 -7.09
C TYR A 35 7.54 18.77 -6.58
N TYR A 36 6.51 18.98 -7.42
CA TYR A 36 5.11 18.69 -7.04
C TYR A 36 4.89 17.20 -6.78
N ALA A 37 5.49 16.32 -7.59
CA ALA A 37 5.43 14.88 -7.37
C ALA A 37 6.06 14.49 -6.02
N VAL A 38 7.28 14.95 -5.73
CA VAL A 38 7.95 14.68 -4.44
C VAL A 38 7.16 15.25 -3.25
N ARG A 39 6.58 16.44 -3.39
CA ARG A 39 5.71 17.02 -2.35
C ARG A 39 4.47 16.17 -2.10
N GLN A 40 3.82 15.70 -3.17
CA GLN A 40 2.64 14.84 -3.07
C GLN A 40 2.98 13.49 -2.44
N LEU A 41 4.17 12.94 -2.69
CA LEU A 41 4.68 11.74 -2.01
C LEU A 41 4.94 12.02 -0.52
N ALA A 42 5.64 13.11 -0.22
CA ALA A 42 6.00 13.50 1.14
C ALA A 42 4.77 13.70 2.04
N SER A 43 3.68 14.26 1.51
CA SER A 43 2.41 14.37 2.26
C SER A 43 1.54 13.12 2.14
N GLY A 44 1.59 12.39 1.03
CA GLY A 44 0.75 11.22 0.77
C GLY A 44 1.03 10.05 1.70
N PHE A 45 2.31 9.74 1.98
CA PHE A 45 2.68 8.64 2.87
C PHE A 45 2.19 8.83 4.31
N PRO A 46 2.41 9.99 4.97
CA PRO A 46 1.87 10.23 6.31
C PRO A 46 0.35 10.21 6.37
N VAL A 47 -0.34 10.75 5.35
CA VAL A 47 -1.80 10.77 5.30
C VAL A 47 -2.36 9.35 5.12
N ALA A 48 -1.76 8.53 4.27
CA ALA A 48 -2.12 7.12 4.13
C ALA A 48 -1.88 6.34 5.43
N LEU A 49 -0.75 6.57 6.10
CA LEU A 49 -0.46 5.96 7.40
C LEU A 49 -1.48 6.38 8.46
N GLY A 50 -1.86 7.66 8.51
CA GLY A 50 -2.89 8.15 9.41
C GLY A 50 -4.25 7.48 9.16
N ALA A 51 -4.67 7.38 7.90
CA ALA A 51 -5.90 6.67 7.52
C ALA A 51 -5.85 5.18 7.88
N MET A 52 -4.69 4.54 7.73
CA MET A 52 -4.48 3.15 8.13
C MET A 52 -4.59 2.96 9.65
N LEU A 53 -4.00 3.86 10.44
CA LEU A 53 -4.12 3.81 11.90
C LEU A 53 -5.57 4.05 12.37
N LEU A 54 -6.31 4.95 11.70
CA LEU A 54 -7.73 5.15 11.94
C LEU A 54 -8.55 3.91 11.58
N SER A 55 -8.19 3.22 10.49
CA SER A 55 -8.78 1.92 10.15
C SER A 55 -8.55 0.89 11.26
N LEU A 56 -7.35 0.86 11.85
CA LEU A 56 -7.07 -0.03 12.99
C LEU A 56 -7.89 0.33 14.23
N ALA A 57 -8.02 1.62 14.56
CA ALA A 57 -8.84 2.06 15.69
C ALA A 57 -10.33 1.72 15.50
N ALA A 58 -10.80 1.71 14.26
CA ALA A 58 -12.17 1.38 13.89
C ALA A 58 -12.45 -0.14 13.75
N LEU A 59 -11.52 -1.02 14.14
CA LEU A 59 -11.70 -2.48 14.12
C LEU A 59 -13.04 -2.99 14.72
N PRO A 60 -13.57 -2.42 15.81
CA PRO A 60 -14.80 -2.92 16.44
C PRO A 60 -16.04 -2.82 15.54
N ASP A 61 -16.09 -1.86 14.62
CA ASP A 61 -17.21 -1.66 13.71
C ASP A 61 -16.80 -2.00 12.27
N ARG A 62 -17.44 -3.02 11.71
CA ARG A 62 -17.17 -3.50 10.35
C ARG A 62 -17.32 -2.41 9.29
N THR A 63 -18.31 -1.53 9.43
CA THR A 63 -18.60 -0.49 8.43
C THR A 63 -17.52 0.57 8.46
N TRP A 64 -17.17 1.06 9.65
CA TRP A 64 -16.13 2.08 9.79
C TRP A 64 -14.75 1.56 9.43
N PHE A 65 -14.42 0.32 9.80
CA PHE A 65 -13.20 -0.34 9.34
C PHE A 65 -13.10 -0.31 7.81
N LEU A 66 -14.17 -0.68 7.10
CA LEU A 66 -14.16 -0.74 5.64
C LEU A 66 -14.05 0.63 4.98
N VAL A 67 -14.69 1.66 5.54
CA VAL A 67 -14.60 3.03 5.04
C VAL A 67 -13.16 3.54 5.15
N TRP A 68 -12.54 3.41 6.33
CA TRP A 68 -11.16 3.86 6.53
C TRP A 68 -10.14 3.02 5.76
N ASN A 69 -10.37 1.72 5.63
CA ASN A 69 -9.54 0.84 4.82
C ASN A 69 -9.64 1.22 3.33
N GLY A 70 -10.85 1.41 2.80
CA GLY A 70 -11.07 1.84 1.42
C GLY A 70 -10.50 3.24 1.13
N LEU A 71 -10.53 4.15 2.10
CA LEU A 71 -9.87 5.44 1.97
C LEU A 71 -8.34 5.31 1.93
N THR A 72 -7.79 4.44 2.78
CA THR A 72 -6.35 4.14 2.79
C THR A 72 -5.89 3.61 1.43
N THR A 73 -6.62 2.65 0.86
CA THR A 73 -6.28 2.04 -0.43
C THR A 73 -6.43 3.01 -1.60
N LEU A 74 -7.42 3.89 -1.55
CA LEU A 74 -7.59 4.98 -2.52
C LEU A 74 -6.37 5.92 -2.49
N ILE A 75 -5.99 6.40 -1.30
CA ILE A 75 -4.84 7.29 -1.13
C ILE A 75 -3.55 6.60 -1.58
N PHE A 76 -3.35 5.34 -1.18
CA PHE A 76 -2.16 4.58 -1.58
C PHE A 76 -2.09 4.35 -3.10
N GLY A 77 -3.24 4.15 -3.75
CA GLY A 77 -3.34 4.08 -5.21
C GLY A 77 -2.83 5.35 -5.91
N THR A 78 -3.05 6.53 -5.31
CA THR A 78 -2.55 7.79 -5.90
C THR A 78 -1.02 7.89 -5.91
N ILE A 79 -0.31 7.14 -5.06
CA ILE A 79 1.14 7.22 -4.88
C ILE A 79 1.88 6.58 -6.07
N SER A 80 1.38 5.46 -6.60
CA SER A 80 2.02 4.68 -7.66
C SER A 80 2.38 5.50 -8.92
N PRO A 81 1.44 6.21 -9.57
CA PRO A 81 1.77 7.00 -10.77
C PRO A 81 2.69 8.18 -10.46
N VAL A 82 2.60 8.75 -9.26
CA VAL A 82 3.41 9.91 -8.83
C VAL A 82 4.87 9.50 -8.64
N VAL A 83 5.13 8.34 -8.01
CA VAL A 83 6.48 7.77 -7.88
C VAL A 83 7.09 7.51 -9.26
N MET A 84 6.32 6.91 -10.17
CA MET A 84 6.81 6.57 -11.51
C MET A 84 7.21 7.82 -12.31
N ILE A 85 6.39 8.88 -12.25
CA ILE A 85 6.71 10.16 -12.90
C ILE A 85 7.94 10.80 -12.25
N ALA A 86 8.02 10.83 -10.92
CA ALA A 86 9.19 11.39 -10.22
C ALA A 86 10.48 10.65 -10.60
N MET A 87 10.42 9.31 -10.68
CA MET A 87 11.54 8.47 -11.06
C MET A 87 11.97 8.69 -12.51
N PHE A 88 11.03 8.74 -13.46
CA PHE A 88 11.33 8.98 -14.87
C PHE A 88 11.94 10.35 -15.14
N HIS A 89 11.58 11.36 -14.34
CA HIS A 89 12.23 12.68 -14.39
C HIS A 89 13.60 12.71 -13.70
N SER A 90 13.95 11.71 -12.89
CA SER A 90 15.21 11.65 -12.15
C SER A 90 16.33 10.92 -12.90
N VAL A 91 16.01 10.23 -14.00
CA VAL A 91 16.97 9.41 -14.76
C VAL A 91 16.92 9.75 -16.25
N HIS A 92 18.00 9.45 -16.96
CA HIS A 92 18.03 9.59 -18.41
C HIS A 92 17.02 8.60 -19.06
N PRO A 93 16.34 8.94 -20.18
CA PRO A 93 15.36 8.07 -20.82
C PRO A 93 15.86 6.65 -21.12
N SER A 94 17.14 6.49 -21.48
CA SER A 94 17.75 5.17 -21.74
C SER A 94 17.89 4.28 -20.49
N GLN A 95 17.77 4.84 -19.28
CA GLN A 95 17.92 4.15 -18.00
C GLN A 95 16.58 3.94 -17.28
N GLN A 96 15.46 4.39 -17.83
CA GLN A 96 14.15 4.30 -17.17
C GLN A 96 13.73 2.84 -16.88
N ALA A 97 14.02 1.92 -17.81
CA ALA A 97 13.74 0.50 -17.59
C ALA A 97 14.55 -0.08 -16.42
N LEU A 98 15.83 0.30 -16.30
CA LEU A 98 16.66 -0.09 -15.16
C LEU A 98 16.13 0.51 -13.86
N ALA A 99 15.70 1.78 -13.87
CA ALA A 99 15.13 2.44 -12.70
C ALA A 99 13.85 1.75 -12.19
N VAL A 100 12.94 1.38 -13.09
CA VAL A 100 11.71 0.63 -12.76
C VAL A 100 12.05 -0.76 -12.18
N GLY A 101 13.01 -1.45 -12.79
CA GLY A 101 13.48 -2.74 -12.31
C GLY A 101 14.09 -2.66 -10.92
N LEU A 102 14.95 -1.66 -10.68
CA LEU A 102 15.58 -1.43 -9.39
C LEU A 102 14.55 -1.04 -8.32
N ASN A 103 13.60 -0.16 -8.64
CA ASN A 103 12.50 0.18 -7.73
C ASN A 103 11.70 -1.06 -7.32
N SER A 104 11.32 -1.89 -8.29
CA SER A 104 10.57 -3.12 -8.03
C SER A 104 11.38 -4.11 -7.18
N LEU A 105 12.66 -4.28 -7.49
CA LEU A 105 13.57 -5.12 -6.70
C LEU A 105 13.70 -4.60 -5.27
N SER A 106 13.87 -3.30 -5.08
CA SER A 106 13.94 -2.68 -3.75
C SER A 106 12.67 -2.93 -2.94
N GLN A 107 11.49 -2.81 -3.56
CA GLN A 107 10.21 -3.12 -2.90
C GLN A 107 10.10 -4.58 -2.50
N HIS A 108 10.54 -5.51 -3.35
CA HIS A 108 10.50 -6.93 -3.01
C HIS A 108 11.48 -7.27 -1.88
N VAL A 109 12.73 -6.83 -1.99
CA VAL A 109 13.79 -7.15 -1.02
C VAL A 109 13.53 -6.51 0.33
N LEU A 110 13.05 -5.26 0.36
CA LEU A 110 12.88 -4.48 1.60
C LEU A 110 11.44 -4.49 2.14
N GLY A 111 10.47 -4.84 1.32
CA GLY A 111 9.04 -4.85 1.69
C GLY A 111 8.49 -6.27 1.70
N ASP A 112 8.33 -6.86 0.52
CA ASP A 112 7.55 -8.09 0.35
C ASP A 112 8.18 -9.31 1.03
N VAL A 113 9.51 -9.37 1.11
CA VAL A 113 10.25 -10.44 1.82
C VAL A 113 10.21 -10.29 3.34
N PRO A 114 10.57 -9.14 3.95
CA PRO A 114 10.57 -9.01 5.40
C PRO A 114 9.17 -8.85 6.01
N ALA A 115 8.19 -8.27 5.29
CA ALA A 115 6.88 -7.98 5.87
C ALA A 115 6.13 -9.23 6.39
N PRO A 116 6.05 -10.37 5.67
CA PRO A 116 5.43 -11.59 6.18
C PRO A 116 6.17 -12.18 7.38
N ILE A 117 7.49 -12.06 7.43
CA ILE A 117 8.32 -12.56 8.54
C ILE A 117 8.00 -11.77 9.81
N ILE A 118 8.01 -10.44 9.71
CA ILE A 118 7.67 -9.54 10.83
C ILE A 118 6.22 -9.76 11.26
N MET A 119 5.28 -9.84 10.31
CA MET A 119 3.87 -10.06 10.62
C MET A 119 3.65 -11.42 11.30
N GLY A 120 4.35 -12.46 10.86
CA GLY A 120 4.34 -13.78 11.51
C GLY A 120 4.83 -13.70 12.95
N TYR A 121 5.96 -13.03 13.18
CA TYR A 121 6.50 -12.83 14.53
C TYR A 121 5.54 -12.04 15.44
N ILE A 122 4.96 -10.95 14.95
CA ILE A 122 3.97 -10.17 15.71
C ILE A 122 2.76 -11.04 16.06
N LYS A 123 2.24 -11.80 15.09
CA LYS A 123 1.12 -12.71 15.30
C LYS A 123 1.43 -13.74 16.39
N ASP A 124 2.61 -14.36 16.35
CA ASP A 124 3.00 -15.38 17.31
C ASP A 124 3.19 -14.79 18.72
N ALA A 125 3.70 -13.57 18.83
CA ALA A 125 3.87 -12.87 20.11
C ALA A 125 2.54 -12.38 20.71
N TRP A 126 1.61 -11.90 19.89
CA TRP A 126 0.36 -11.27 20.36
C TRP A 126 -0.82 -12.25 20.46
N ALA A 127 -0.73 -13.40 19.78
CA ALA A 127 -1.75 -14.45 19.82
C ALA A 127 -1.14 -15.85 20.00
N PRO A 128 -0.39 -16.11 21.09
CA PRO A 128 0.30 -17.38 21.32
C PRO A 128 -0.64 -18.59 21.49
N HIS A 129 -1.93 -18.35 21.75
CA HIS A 129 -2.98 -19.37 21.88
C HIS A 129 -3.98 -19.38 20.71
N CYS A 130 -3.71 -18.65 19.62
CA CYS A 130 -4.45 -18.86 18.38
C CYS A 130 -4.13 -20.28 17.88
N ASN A 131 -5.13 -21.14 17.93
CA ASN A 131 -5.06 -22.61 17.82
C ASN A 131 -4.66 -23.13 16.40
N SER A 132 -3.65 -22.55 15.75
CA SER A 132 -3.11 -23.08 14.49
C SER A 132 -2.11 -24.19 14.79
N VAL A 133 -2.55 -25.44 14.67
CA VAL A 133 -1.73 -26.64 14.85
C VAL A 133 -1.23 -27.09 13.47
N PHE A 134 0.05 -27.42 13.36
CA PHE A 134 0.57 -28.09 12.17
C PHE A 134 0.22 -29.58 12.23
N VAL A 135 -0.76 -30.01 11.44
CA VAL A 135 -1.07 -31.43 11.22
C VAL A 135 -0.60 -31.76 9.81
N ASP A 136 0.31 -32.73 9.67
CA ASP A 136 0.86 -33.19 8.39
C ASP A 136 1.41 -32.07 7.47
N ARG A 137 2.29 -31.21 8.01
CA ARG A 137 2.89 -30.04 7.32
C ARG A 137 1.87 -29.04 6.76
N ARG A 138 0.62 -29.06 7.22
CA ARG A 138 -0.40 -28.06 6.88
C ARG A 138 -0.85 -27.35 8.14
N ALA A 139 -0.95 -26.02 8.08
CA ALA A 139 -1.52 -25.24 9.16
C ALA A 139 -3.04 -25.51 9.22
N GLN A 140 -3.52 -26.13 10.29
CA GLN A 140 -4.94 -26.36 10.55
C GLN A 140 -5.38 -25.65 11.83
N LEU A 141 -6.60 -25.13 11.85
CA LEU A 141 -7.21 -24.61 13.07
C LEU A 141 -7.74 -25.77 13.90
N ARG A 142 -7.32 -25.89 15.17
CA ARG A 142 -7.86 -26.91 16.09
C ARG A 142 -9.35 -26.65 16.30
N ALA A 143 -10.19 -27.62 15.98
CA ALA A 143 -11.62 -27.56 16.30
C ALA A 143 -11.81 -27.45 17.82
N PRO A 144 -12.82 -26.69 18.31
CA PRO A 144 -13.06 -26.50 19.73
C PRO A 144 -13.37 -27.86 20.39
N SER A 145 -12.58 -28.25 21.39
CA SER A 145 -12.89 -29.38 22.25
C SER A 145 -14.11 -29.01 23.11
N ARG A 146 -15.18 -29.79 22.98
CA ARG A 146 -16.30 -29.78 23.93
C ARG A 146 -15.83 -30.09 25.34
#